data_AF-A0A817NLT5-F1
#
_entry.id   AF-A0A817NLT5-F1
#
_cell.length_a   1.000
_cell.length_b   1.000
_cell.length_c   1.000
_cell.angle_alpha   90.00
_cell.angle_beta   90.00
_cell.angle_gamma   90.00
#
_symmetry.space_group_name_H-M   'P 1'
#
loop_
_entity.id
_entity.type
_entity.pdbx_description
1 polymer ?
#
loop_
_entity_poly.entity_id
_entity_poly.type
_entity_poly.pdbx_seq_one_letter_code
_entity_poly.pdbx_strand_id
1 'polypeptide(L)'
;KYLSHPPVSFHYQAGYQWRSTDASNNNLAFPTVGQSVQKFVQTCRSKRPQAEALPDPALIFDELLIRCSGKDGKFRKNESHVSSNLFYFATLITHDLFNTDERDRSVNTTKSYADLSPLYGWTKKTQDSVRTGKDRLLKPDQFADNRFWLQTAGVTTLLVLFNRNHNYMAEKLLQIDENYRFSSLREQERDEALFQTARLINGRTYASIILFDYL
;
A
#
# COMPACT_ATOMS: atom_id res chain seq x y z
N LYS A 1 -40.57 -0.07 -10.15
CA LYS A 1 -39.85 -0.93 -11.13
C LYS A 1 -38.58 -1.40 -10.42
N TYR A 2 -38.59 -2.60 -9.86
CA TYR A 2 -37.44 -3.11 -9.09
C TYR A 2 -36.29 -3.39 -10.07
N LEU A 3 -35.13 -2.81 -9.81
CA LEU A 3 -33.91 -3.10 -10.56
C LEU A 3 -33.58 -4.58 -10.35
N SER A 4 -33.51 -5.33 -11.44
CA SER A 4 -33.10 -6.74 -11.42
C SER A 4 -31.75 -6.87 -10.72
N HIS A 5 -31.65 -7.78 -9.76
CA HIS A 5 -30.35 -8.13 -9.18
C HIS A 5 -29.40 -8.56 -10.31
N PRO A 6 -28.13 -8.10 -10.28
CA PRO A 6 -27.16 -8.54 -11.28
C PRO A 6 -27.10 -10.08 -11.32
N PRO A 7 -26.89 -10.67 -12.52
CA PRO A 7 -26.94 -12.11 -12.67
C PRO A 7 -25.95 -12.81 -11.73
N VAL A 8 -26.39 -13.91 -11.12
CA VAL A 8 -25.64 -14.74 -10.16
C VAL A 8 -24.28 -15.19 -10.72
N SER A 9 -24.13 -15.23 -12.06
CA SER A 9 -22.88 -15.55 -12.75
C SER A 9 -21.72 -14.56 -12.49
N PHE A 10 -22.00 -13.33 -12.07
CA PHE A 10 -20.93 -12.39 -11.71
C PHE A 10 -20.18 -12.82 -10.44
N HIS A 11 -20.79 -13.58 -9.52
CA HIS A 11 -20.08 -14.08 -8.34
C HIS A 11 -19.02 -15.14 -8.67
N TYR A 12 -19.21 -15.90 -9.76
CA TYR A 12 -18.23 -16.89 -10.25
C TYR A 12 -17.24 -16.29 -11.26
N GLN A 13 -17.64 -15.25 -12.01
CA GLN A 13 -16.76 -14.51 -12.91
C GLN A 13 -15.89 -13.47 -12.19
N ALA A 14 -16.26 -13.01 -10.99
CA ALA A 14 -15.54 -11.99 -10.25
C ALA A 14 -14.22 -12.48 -9.62
N GLY A 15 -14.01 -13.79 -9.45
CA GLY A 15 -12.93 -14.26 -8.58
C GLY A 15 -13.08 -13.72 -7.15
N TYR A 16 -12.17 -14.12 -6.26
CA TYR A 16 -12.14 -13.92 -4.80
C TYR A 16 -12.94 -12.70 -4.27
N GLN A 17 -13.81 -12.92 -3.25
CA GLN A 17 -14.52 -11.86 -2.49
C GLN A 17 -13.59 -10.77 -1.92
N TRP A 18 -12.29 -11.05 -1.89
CA TRP A 18 -11.26 -10.21 -1.34
C TRP A 18 -10.12 -10.03 -2.32
N ARG A 19 -9.38 -8.92 -2.15
CA ARG A 19 -8.18 -8.66 -2.95
C ARG A 19 -7.15 -9.75 -2.70
N SER A 20 -6.68 -10.36 -3.79
CA SER A 20 -5.55 -11.29 -3.79
C SER A 20 -4.32 -10.67 -3.12
N THR A 21 -3.43 -11.53 -2.63
CA THR A 21 -2.25 -11.08 -1.90
C THR A 21 -1.26 -10.34 -2.80
N ASP A 22 -1.17 -10.75 -4.06
CA ASP A 22 -0.34 -10.17 -5.12
C ASP A 22 -1.08 -9.13 -5.98
N ALA A 23 -2.36 -8.84 -5.67
CA ALA A 23 -3.28 -7.99 -6.42
C ALA A 23 -3.57 -8.41 -7.88
N SER A 24 -3.30 -9.68 -8.22
CA SER A 24 -3.83 -10.28 -9.45
C SER A 24 -5.36 -10.30 -9.47
N ASN A 25 -5.95 -10.36 -10.66
CA ASN A 25 -7.39 -10.46 -10.90
C ASN A 25 -8.22 -9.27 -10.37
N ASN A 26 -7.58 -8.14 -10.06
CA ASN A 26 -8.30 -6.93 -9.65
C ASN A 26 -9.03 -6.27 -10.84
N ASN A 27 -8.46 -6.38 -12.05
CA ASN A 27 -9.13 -6.07 -13.30
C ASN A 27 -9.53 -7.36 -14.02
N LEU A 28 -10.82 -7.56 -14.27
CA LEU A 28 -11.34 -8.78 -14.92
C LEU A 28 -10.89 -8.93 -16.38
N ALA A 29 -10.76 -7.82 -17.12
CA ALA A 29 -10.33 -7.83 -18.51
C ALA A 29 -8.81 -8.02 -18.63
N PHE A 30 -8.06 -7.52 -17.64
CA PHE A 30 -6.60 -7.59 -17.60
C PHE A 30 -6.11 -8.07 -16.23
N PRO A 31 -6.17 -9.38 -15.95
CA PRO A 31 -5.90 -9.93 -14.62
C PRO A 31 -4.51 -9.64 -14.04
N THR A 32 -3.52 -9.36 -14.87
CA THR A 32 -2.14 -9.09 -14.44
C THR A 32 -1.87 -7.62 -14.15
N VAL A 33 -2.81 -6.71 -14.47
CA VAL A 33 -2.62 -5.28 -14.25
C VAL A 33 -2.49 -4.98 -12.76
N GLY A 34 -1.42 -4.26 -12.41
CA GLY A 34 -1.13 -3.84 -11.04
C GLY A 34 -0.72 -4.95 -10.07
N GLN A 35 -0.58 -6.19 -10.56
CA GLN A 35 -0.03 -7.31 -9.81
C GLN A 35 1.43 -7.03 -9.43
N SER A 36 1.91 -7.63 -8.34
CA SER A 36 3.33 -7.62 -7.98
C SER A 36 4.22 -8.30 -9.03
N VAL A 37 5.49 -7.88 -9.10
CA VAL A 37 6.51 -8.42 -10.04
C VAL A 37 6.11 -8.17 -11.50
N GLN A 38 5.72 -6.93 -11.79
CA GLN A 38 5.33 -6.47 -13.12
C GLN A 38 6.14 -5.26 -13.56
N LYS A 39 6.25 -5.05 -14.86
CA LYS A 39 7.01 -3.90 -15.40
C LYS A 39 6.30 -2.58 -15.12
N PHE A 40 7.08 -1.54 -14.85
CA PHE A 40 6.57 -0.17 -14.80
C PHE A 40 6.05 0.28 -16.16
N VAL A 41 4.99 1.08 -16.13
CA VAL A 41 4.50 1.76 -17.33
C VAL A 41 5.47 2.85 -17.73
N GLN A 42 5.83 2.90 -19.01
CA GLN A 42 6.58 4.00 -19.60
C GLN A 42 5.63 4.95 -20.32
N THR A 43 5.47 6.16 -19.79
CA THR A 43 4.61 7.19 -20.39
C THR A 43 5.31 7.98 -21.49
N CYS A 44 6.63 8.06 -21.43
CA CYS A 44 7.46 8.81 -22.38
C CYS A 44 8.62 7.95 -22.87
N ARG A 45 8.97 8.10 -24.16
CA ARG A 45 10.19 7.54 -24.75
C ARG A 45 11.27 8.62 -24.80
N SER A 46 12.49 8.31 -24.34
CA SER A 46 13.61 9.23 -24.52
C SER A 46 13.86 9.46 -26.00
N LYS A 47 13.84 10.73 -26.42
CA LYS A 47 14.15 11.15 -27.80
C LYS A 47 15.54 11.78 -27.93
N ARG A 48 16.23 12.02 -26.82
CA ARG A 48 17.55 12.66 -26.80
C ARG A 48 18.63 11.58 -26.81
N PRO A 49 19.70 11.75 -27.61
CA PRO A 49 20.88 10.90 -27.46
C PRO A 49 21.40 11.01 -26.02
N GLN A 50 21.75 9.87 -25.43
CA GLN A 50 22.38 9.86 -24.12
C GLN A 50 23.75 10.54 -24.24
N ALA A 51 24.01 11.53 -23.39
CA ALA A 51 25.32 12.19 -23.37
C ALA A 51 26.41 11.14 -23.05
N GLU A 52 27.53 11.20 -23.76
CA GLU A 52 28.64 10.25 -23.59
C GLU A 52 29.28 10.34 -22.20
N ALA A 53 29.29 11.56 -21.62
CA ALA A 53 29.77 11.82 -20.27
C ALA A 53 28.72 12.59 -19.48
N LEU A 54 28.13 11.94 -18.47
CA LEU A 54 27.31 12.60 -17.47
C LEU A 54 28.22 13.18 -16.37
N PRO A 55 27.86 14.32 -15.76
CA PRO A 55 28.62 14.86 -14.63
C PRO A 55 28.59 13.89 -13.45
N ASP A 56 29.60 13.99 -12.58
CA ASP A 56 29.69 13.20 -11.35
C ASP A 56 28.43 13.43 -10.47
N PRO A 57 27.71 12.37 -10.05
CA PRO A 57 26.59 12.50 -9.13
C PRO A 57 26.92 13.26 -7.84
N ALA A 58 28.16 13.18 -7.35
CA ALA A 58 28.58 13.93 -6.16
C ALA A 58 28.55 15.45 -6.43
N LEU A 59 29.07 15.89 -7.58
CA LEU A 59 29.03 17.29 -7.99
C LEU A 59 27.59 17.79 -8.12
N ILE A 60 26.67 16.99 -8.69
CA ILE A 60 25.25 17.36 -8.79
C ILE A 60 24.67 17.55 -7.38
N PHE A 61 24.99 16.64 -6.45
CA PHE A 61 24.49 16.73 -5.08
C PHE A 61 25.01 17.99 -4.38
N ASP A 62 26.31 18.25 -4.44
CA ASP A 62 26.95 19.38 -3.75
C ASP A 62 26.51 20.74 -4.32
N GLU A 63 26.33 20.84 -5.65
CA GLU A 63 25.97 22.10 -6.28
C GLU A 63 24.45 22.39 -6.25
N LEU A 64 23.60 21.36 -6.30
CA LEU A 64 22.15 21.54 -6.50
C LEU A 64 21.27 21.03 -5.34
N LEU A 65 21.67 19.96 -4.65
CA LEU A 65 20.81 19.26 -3.68
C LEU A 65 21.23 19.49 -2.23
N ILE A 66 22.48 19.85 -1.98
CA ILE A 66 22.92 20.27 -0.65
C ILE A 66 22.02 21.42 -0.22
N ARG A 67 21.54 21.37 1.02
CA ARG A 67 20.80 22.49 1.57
C ARG A 67 21.74 23.70 1.55
N CYS A 68 21.49 24.65 0.65
CA CYS A 68 22.47 25.66 0.24
C CYS A 68 23.25 26.23 1.44
N SER A 69 24.56 26.05 1.41
CA SER A 69 25.52 26.65 2.36
C SER A 69 25.70 28.18 2.15
N GLY A 70 24.82 28.86 1.40
CA GLY A 70 24.71 30.32 1.30
C GLY A 70 23.29 30.77 0.91
N LYS A 71 22.80 32.00 1.10
CA LYS A 71 23.27 33.18 1.87
C LYS A 71 23.00 33.07 3.39
N ASP A 72 22.42 31.97 3.87
CA ASP A 72 22.11 31.82 5.29
C ASP A 72 22.31 30.41 5.86
N GLY A 73 22.42 29.34 5.06
CA GLY A 73 22.50 27.95 5.56
C GLY A 73 21.29 27.50 6.40
N LYS A 74 20.25 28.34 6.48
CA LYS A 74 19.10 28.17 7.37
C LYS A 74 18.02 27.36 6.67
N PHE A 75 17.33 26.55 7.46
CA PHE A 75 16.09 25.90 7.06
C PHE A 75 15.09 26.94 6.52
N ARG A 76 14.63 26.75 5.29
CA ARG A 76 13.53 27.52 4.72
C ARG A 76 12.22 26.81 5.04
N LYS A 77 11.43 27.41 5.92
CA LYS A 77 10.09 26.91 6.25
C LYS A 77 9.18 27.05 5.02
N ASN A 78 8.31 26.05 4.81
CA ASN A 78 7.26 26.14 3.79
C ASN A 78 6.26 27.25 4.16
N GLU A 79 6.01 28.17 3.23
CA GLU A 79 5.09 29.30 3.37
C GLU A 79 3.63 28.85 3.53
N SER A 80 3.24 27.72 2.95
CA SER A 80 1.90 27.14 3.10
C SER A 80 1.70 26.40 4.42
N HIS A 81 2.70 26.44 5.32
CA HIS A 81 2.63 25.82 6.66
C HIS A 81 2.27 24.32 6.66
N VAL A 82 2.66 23.62 5.59
CA VAL A 82 2.43 22.17 5.44
C VAL A 82 3.07 21.40 6.59
N SER A 83 2.28 20.54 7.22
CA SER A 83 2.75 19.64 8.29
C SER A 83 3.72 18.58 7.73
N SER A 84 4.70 18.18 8.53
CA SER A 84 5.57 17.03 8.22
C SER A 84 4.80 15.73 8.00
N ASN A 85 3.59 15.62 8.54
CA ASN A 85 2.70 14.49 8.30
C ASN A 85 2.38 14.28 6.82
N LEU A 86 2.32 15.35 6.02
CA LEU A 86 2.15 15.24 4.57
C LEU A 86 3.29 14.40 3.98
N PHE A 87 4.54 14.71 4.32
CA PHE A 87 5.70 13.99 3.82
C PHE A 87 5.78 12.57 4.37
N TYR A 88 5.38 12.34 5.63
CA TYR A 88 5.31 10.98 6.15
C TYR A 88 4.31 10.11 5.40
N PHE A 89 3.15 10.68 5.06
CA PHE A 89 2.13 9.99 4.27
C PHE A 89 2.57 9.81 2.81
N ALA A 90 3.26 10.78 2.22
CA ALA A 90 3.86 10.69 0.89
C ALA A 90 4.87 9.52 0.80
N THR A 91 5.72 9.37 1.83
CA THR A 91 6.65 8.25 1.93
C THR A 91 5.92 6.92 2.01
N LEU A 92 4.85 6.83 2.80
CA LEU A 92 4.00 5.64 2.90
C LEU A 92 3.38 5.28 1.53
N ILE A 93 2.78 6.25 0.83
CA ILE A 93 2.21 6.06 -0.52
C ILE A 93 3.27 5.57 -1.50
N THR A 94 4.45 6.18 -1.48
CA THR A 94 5.54 5.82 -2.40
C THR A 94 5.98 4.37 -2.20
N HIS A 95 6.13 3.93 -0.95
CA HIS A 95 6.51 2.55 -0.65
C HIS A 95 5.37 1.56 -0.91
N ASP A 96 4.12 1.99 -0.82
CA ASP A 96 2.96 1.17 -1.19
C ASP A 96 2.94 0.86 -2.69
N LEU A 97 3.09 1.90 -3.51
CA LEU A 97 2.98 1.81 -4.97
C LEU A 97 4.26 1.29 -5.65
N PHE A 98 5.43 1.53 -5.06
CA PHE A 98 6.72 1.31 -5.73
C PHE A 98 7.71 0.52 -4.89
N ASN A 99 8.31 -0.50 -5.50
CA ASN A 99 9.46 -1.23 -4.99
C ASN A 99 10.29 -1.76 -6.16
N THR A 100 11.27 -0.99 -6.61
CA THR A 100 12.08 -1.32 -7.79
C THR A 100 13.00 -2.51 -7.52
N ASP A 101 13.02 -3.49 -8.44
CA ASP A 101 13.97 -4.60 -8.36
C ASP A 101 15.41 -4.12 -8.59
N GLU A 102 16.34 -4.60 -7.78
CA GLU A 102 17.76 -4.19 -7.85
C GLU A 102 18.46 -4.70 -9.12
N ARG A 103 18.02 -5.84 -9.66
CA ARG A 103 18.62 -6.49 -10.85
C ARG A 103 17.98 -5.98 -12.13
N ASP A 104 16.66 -5.76 -12.12
CA ASP A 104 15.92 -5.19 -13.24
C ASP A 104 15.09 -3.98 -12.79
N ARG A 105 15.66 -2.79 -12.97
CA ARG A 105 15.00 -1.51 -12.60
C ARG A 105 13.71 -1.23 -13.37
N SER A 106 13.36 -2.02 -14.39
CA SER A 106 12.08 -1.92 -15.08
C SER A 106 10.93 -2.59 -14.34
N VAL A 107 11.21 -3.38 -13.29
CA VAL A 107 10.22 -4.21 -12.57
C VAL A 107 9.86 -3.60 -11.22
N ASN A 108 8.56 -3.58 -10.93
CA ASN A 108 7.99 -3.34 -9.61
C ASN A 108 7.78 -4.66 -8.87
N THR A 109 8.42 -4.83 -7.72
CA THR A 109 8.33 -6.04 -6.89
C THR A 109 7.15 -6.00 -5.91
N THR A 110 6.59 -4.81 -5.62
CA THR A 110 5.33 -4.63 -4.88
C THR A 110 4.15 -4.50 -5.86
N LYS A 111 2.94 -4.34 -5.31
CA LYS A 111 1.71 -4.09 -6.07
C LYS A 111 1.61 -2.63 -6.51
N SER A 112 0.98 -2.38 -7.65
CA SER A 112 0.77 -1.00 -8.16
C SER A 112 -0.60 -0.43 -7.81
N TYR A 113 -1.21 -0.89 -6.70
CA TYR A 113 -2.50 -0.40 -6.19
C TYR A 113 -2.30 0.26 -4.84
N ALA A 114 -3.08 1.30 -4.54
CA ALA A 114 -3.15 1.86 -3.19
C ALA A 114 -3.95 0.92 -2.27
N ASP A 115 -3.33 -0.16 -1.79
CA ASP A 115 -3.96 -1.21 -0.99
C ASP A 115 -3.28 -1.44 0.37
N LEU A 116 -2.38 -0.53 0.76
CA LEU A 116 -1.65 -0.57 2.03
C LEU A 116 -0.78 -1.84 2.16
N SER A 117 -0.14 -2.21 1.05
CA SER A 117 0.84 -3.30 0.94
C SER A 117 1.98 -3.22 1.95
N PRO A 118 2.47 -2.05 2.39
CA PRO A 118 3.49 -1.98 3.42
C PRO A 118 3.09 -2.64 4.74
N LEU A 119 1.81 -2.55 5.10
CA LEU A 119 1.25 -3.21 6.28
C LEU A 119 1.01 -4.69 6.03
N TYR A 120 0.30 -5.02 4.94
CA TYR A 120 -0.24 -6.37 4.71
C TYR A 120 0.64 -7.29 3.87
N GLY A 121 1.69 -6.77 3.24
CA GLY A 121 2.54 -7.49 2.29
C GLY A 121 1.92 -7.65 0.90
N TRP A 122 2.75 -8.13 -0.01
CA TRP A 122 2.41 -8.37 -1.42
C TRP A 122 2.57 -9.81 -1.91
N THR A 123 2.84 -10.73 -1.00
CA THR A 123 2.80 -12.18 -1.27
C THR A 123 2.11 -12.87 -0.12
N LYS A 124 1.62 -14.09 -0.33
CA LYS A 124 1.04 -14.88 0.77
C LYS A 124 2.03 -15.05 1.94
N LYS A 125 3.30 -15.29 1.64
CA LYS A 125 4.37 -15.41 2.64
C LYS A 125 4.53 -14.14 3.48
N THR A 126 4.59 -12.96 2.85
CA THR A 126 4.76 -11.69 3.57
C THR A 126 3.51 -11.32 4.34
N GLN A 127 2.31 -11.60 3.80
CA GLN A 127 1.06 -11.42 4.53
C GLN A 127 0.95 -12.32 5.76
N ASP A 128 1.29 -13.60 5.63
CA ASP A 128 1.23 -14.54 6.75
C ASP A 128 2.28 -14.21 7.82
N SER A 129 3.40 -13.57 7.43
CA SER A 129 4.44 -13.14 8.39
C SER A 129 3.96 -12.10 9.41
N VAL A 130 3.02 -11.24 9.03
CA VAL A 130 2.46 -10.20 9.91
C VAL A 130 1.18 -10.61 10.61
N ARG A 131 0.54 -11.70 10.17
CA ARG A 131 -0.63 -12.27 10.84
C ARG A 131 -0.21 -13.03 12.09
N THR A 132 -1.04 -13.00 13.12
CA THR A 132 -0.93 -13.92 14.26
C THR A 132 -1.27 -15.35 13.85
N GLY A 133 -2.04 -15.51 12.76
CA GLY A 133 -2.55 -16.80 12.27
C GLY A 133 -3.69 -17.37 13.13
N LYS A 134 -4.19 -16.56 14.07
CA LYS A 134 -5.31 -16.84 14.97
C LYS A 134 -6.05 -15.55 15.27
N ASP A 135 -7.33 -15.65 15.61
CA ASP A 135 -8.17 -14.52 16.04
C ASP A 135 -8.34 -13.39 15.02
N ARG A 136 -8.02 -13.60 13.74
CA ARG A 136 -8.08 -12.66 12.60
C ARG A 136 -7.17 -11.45 12.66
N LEU A 137 -6.22 -11.40 13.59
CA LEU A 137 -5.44 -10.21 13.90
C LEU A 137 -4.10 -10.14 13.17
N LEU A 138 -3.59 -8.92 13.06
CA LEU A 138 -2.18 -8.67 12.83
C LEU A 138 -1.42 -8.72 14.16
N LYS A 139 -0.15 -9.13 14.10
CA LYS A 139 0.78 -9.00 15.22
C LYS A 139 0.86 -7.52 15.63
N PRO A 140 0.81 -7.19 16.93
CA PRO A 140 0.83 -5.82 17.40
C PRO A 140 2.05 -5.06 16.86
N ASP A 141 1.78 -3.87 16.31
CA ASP A 141 2.80 -2.91 15.86
C ASP A 141 3.81 -3.48 14.83
N GLN A 142 3.38 -4.48 14.05
CA GLN A 142 4.17 -5.08 12.97
C GLN A 142 3.63 -4.72 11.58
N PHE A 143 4.53 -4.71 10.60
CA PHE A 143 4.24 -4.44 9.20
C PHE A 143 5.17 -5.29 8.32
N ALA A 144 4.74 -5.55 7.08
CA ALA A 144 5.35 -6.56 6.21
C ALA A 144 6.61 -6.03 5.50
N ASP A 145 6.66 -4.73 5.23
CA ASP A 145 7.74 -4.11 4.45
C ASP A 145 8.90 -3.68 5.33
N ASN A 146 10.06 -4.32 5.14
CA ASN A 146 11.28 -4.03 5.89
C ASN A 146 11.96 -2.72 5.44
N ARG A 147 11.55 -2.08 4.36
CA ARG A 147 12.12 -0.77 3.96
C ARG A 147 11.81 0.33 4.98
N PHE A 148 10.76 0.13 5.79
CA PHE A 148 10.34 1.06 6.83
C PHE A 148 11.28 1.11 8.04
N TRP A 149 12.19 0.14 8.20
CA TRP A 149 13.26 0.22 9.22
C TRP A 149 14.25 1.37 8.95
N LEU A 150 14.36 1.80 7.69
CA LEU A 150 15.20 2.93 7.28
C LEU A 150 14.44 4.26 7.24
N GLN A 151 13.13 4.25 7.52
CA GLN A 151 12.28 5.43 7.45
C GLN A 151 12.22 6.15 8.80
N THR A 152 11.81 7.42 8.77
CA THR A 152 11.64 8.20 9.99
C THR A 152 10.49 7.67 10.86
N ALA A 153 10.57 7.91 12.18
CA ALA A 153 9.57 7.46 13.14
C ALA A 153 8.13 7.92 12.82
N GLY A 154 7.97 9.07 12.16
CA GLY A 154 6.66 9.56 11.74
C GLY A 154 5.98 8.62 10.74
N VAL A 155 6.74 8.06 9.80
CA VAL A 155 6.24 7.12 8.80
C VAL A 155 5.87 5.79 9.45
N THR A 156 6.72 5.25 10.33
CA THR A 156 6.44 3.99 11.02
C THR A 156 5.26 4.09 11.98
N THR A 157 5.07 5.27 12.60
CA THR A 157 3.89 5.54 13.45
C THR A 157 2.58 5.44 12.66
N LEU A 158 2.54 5.90 11.40
CA LEU A 158 1.36 5.75 10.55
C LEU A 158 1.03 4.26 10.31
N LEU A 159 2.04 3.43 10.06
CA LEU A 159 1.84 1.98 9.91
C LEU A 159 1.32 1.32 11.18
N VAL A 160 1.86 1.71 12.33
CA VAL A 160 1.35 1.27 13.65
C VAL A 160 -0.11 1.66 13.84
N LEU A 161 -0.49 2.89 13.47
CA LEU A 161 -1.88 3.34 13.54
C LEU A 161 -2.79 2.47 12.66
N PHE A 162 -2.40 2.21 11.41
CA PHE A 162 -3.18 1.35 10.53
C PHE A 162 -3.22 -0.12 11.00
N ASN A 163 -2.14 -0.64 11.58
CA ASN A 163 -2.11 -1.98 12.20
C ASN A 163 -3.15 -2.08 13.32
N ARG A 164 -3.11 -1.13 14.27
CA ARG A 164 -4.05 -1.09 15.39
C ARG A 164 -5.49 -0.88 14.92
N ASN A 165 -5.69 -0.04 13.91
CA ASN A 165 -7.00 0.15 13.29
C ASN A 165 -7.54 -1.14 12.67
N HIS A 166 -6.70 -1.92 11.99
CA HIS A 166 -7.09 -3.23 11.47
C HIS A 166 -7.59 -4.14 12.60
N ASN A 167 -6.81 -4.28 13.68
CA ASN A 167 -7.17 -5.15 14.80
C ASN A 167 -8.47 -4.69 15.48
N TYR A 168 -8.63 -3.38 15.69
CA TYR A 168 -9.87 -2.80 16.20
C TYR A 168 -11.08 -3.12 15.31
N MET A 169 -10.96 -2.96 13.98
CA MET A 169 -12.04 -3.27 13.04
C MET A 169 -12.37 -4.77 13.01
N ALA A 170 -11.35 -5.63 13.00
CA ALA A 170 -11.51 -7.08 13.06
C ALA A 170 -12.31 -7.52 14.29
N GLU A 171 -12.03 -6.95 15.46
CA GLU A 171 -12.80 -7.19 16.68
C GLU A 171 -14.23 -6.68 16.57
N LYS A 172 -14.43 -5.45 16.07
CA LYS A 172 -15.76 -4.86 15.92
C LYS A 172 -16.64 -5.62 14.92
N LEU A 173 -16.07 -6.12 13.83
CA LEU A 173 -16.78 -6.94 12.85
C LEU A 173 -17.31 -8.23 13.48
N LEU A 174 -16.54 -8.89 14.36
CA LEU A 174 -17.04 -10.04 15.11
C LEU A 174 -18.07 -9.65 16.17
N GLN A 175 -17.86 -8.54 16.89
CA GLN A 175 -18.81 -8.12 17.93
C GLN A 175 -20.20 -7.81 17.37
N ILE A 176 -20.26 -7.19 16.19
CA ILE A 176 -21.52 -6.87 15.51
C ILE A 176 -22.10 -8.11 14.84
N ASP A 177 -21.26 -8.86 14.11
CA ASP A 177 -21.61 -10.08 13.35
C ASP A 177 -22.97 -10.02 12.64
N GLU A 178 -23.13 -8.97 11.82
CA GLU A 178 -24.38 -8.69 11.14
C GLU A 178 -24.83 -9.90 10.30
N ASN A 179 -26.10 -10.29 10.48
CA ASN A 179 -26.73 -11.45 9.84
C ASN A 179 -26.01 -12.80 10.08
N TYR A 180 -25.28 -12.94 11.19
CA TYR A 180 -24.52 -14.17 11.51
C TYR A 180 -23.49 -14.55 10.43
N ARG A 181 -23.00 -13.54 9.69
CA ARG A 181 -22.10 -13.74 8.55
C ARG A 181 -20.79 -14.45 8.93
N PHE A 182 -20.28 -14.20 10.13
CA PHE A 182 -19.01 -14.74 10.61
C PHE A 182 -19.22 -15.92 11.57
N SER A 183 -20.21 -15.85 12.46
CA SER A 183 -20.51 -16.95 13.40
C SER A 183 -20.97 -18.24 12.73
N SER A 184 -21.57 -18.16 11.54
CA SER A 184 -21.95 -19.34 10.76
C SER A 184 -20.77 -20.10 10.13
N LEU A 185 -19.59 -19.47 10.07
CA LEU A 185 -18.39 -20.05 9.45
C LEU A 185 -17.59 -20.90 10.46
N ARG A 186 -16.85 -21.88 9.93
CA ARG A 186 -15.83 -22.62 10.72
C ARG A 186 -14.71 -21.68 11.13
N GLU A 187 -13.98 -22.02 12.19
CA GLU A 187 -12.96 -21.15 12.80
C GLU A 187 -11.92 -20.61 11.79
N GLN A 188 -11.37 -21.47 10.94
CA GLN A 188 -10.36 -21.07 9.94
C GLN A 188 -10.95 -20.16 8.85
N GLU A 189 -12.16 -20.45 8.38
CA GLU A 189 -12.87 -19.65 7.38
C GLU A 189 -13.27 -18.29 7.96
N ARG A 190 -13.66 -18.28 9.23
CA ARG A 190 -13.98 -17.08 9.99
C ARG A 190 -12.77 -16.17 10.18
N ASP A 191 -11.61 -16.74 10.54
CA ASP A 191 -10.35 -16.01 10.66
C ASP A 191 -10.00 -15.28 9.35
N GLU A 192 -9.99 -16.03 8.24
CA GLU A 192 -9.69 -15.48 6.92
C GLU A 192 -10.72 -14.43 6.50
N ALA A 193 -12.01 -14.70 6.69
CA ALA A 193 -13.08 -13.80 6.29
C ALA A 193 -13.04 -12.47 7.06
N LEU A 194 -12.80 -12.51 8.37
CA LEU A 194 -12.68 -11.32 9.19
C LEU A 194 -11.41 -10.53 8.85
N PHE A 195 -10.28 -11.22 8.72
CA PHE A 195 -9.00 -10.61 8.34
C PHE A 195 -9.12 -9.87 7.01
N GLN A 196 -9.61 -10.55 5.97
CA GLN A 196 -9.72 -9.94 4.65
C GLN A 196 -10.76 -8.83 4.60
N THR A 197 -11.86 -8.96 5.34
CA THR A 197 -12.88 -7.89 5.43
C THR A 197 -12.32 -6.65 6.11
N ALA A 198 -11.63 -6.81 7.26
CA ALA A 198 -10.95 -5.70 7.94
C ALA A 198 -9.85 -5.08 7.05
N ARG A 199 -9.09 -5.91 6.32
CA ARG A 199 -8.09 -5.45 5.34
C ARG A 199 -8.70 -4.58 4.24
N LEU A 200 -9.83 -4.98 3.66
CA LEU A 200 -10.51 -4.19 2.64
C LEU A 200 -11.01 -2.84 3.17
N ILE A 201 -11.61 -2.82 4.36
CA ILE A 201 -12.10 -1.58 4.97
C ILE A 201 -10.91 -0.64 5.25
N ASN A 202 -9.83 -1.15 5.86
CA ASN A 202 -8.64 -0.35 6.15
C ASN A 202 -8.00 0.20 4.87
N GLY A 203 -7.86 -0.64 3.85
CA GLY A 203 -7.34 -0.24 2.55
C GLY A 203 -8.21 0.83 1.87
N ARG A 204 -9.54 0.72 2.00
CA ARG A 204 -10.46 1.76 1.49
C ARG A 204 -10.34 3.07 2.26
N THR A 205 -10.18 3.02 3.58
CA THR A 205 -9.94 4.22 4.42
C THR A 205 -8.65 4.90 3.99
N TYR A 206 -7.57 4.14 3.86
CA TYR A 206 -6.28 4.62 3.37
C TYR A 206 -6.39 5.27 1.99
N ALA A 207 -7.02 4.60 1.02
CA ALA A 207 -7.27 5.18 -0.30
C ALA A 207 -8.16 6.44 -0.25
N SER A 208 -9.09 6.51 0.71
CA SER A 208 -9.92 7.71 0.91
C SER A 208 -9.08 8.90 1.36
N ILE A 209 -8.17 8.69 2.31
CA ILE A 209 -7.25 9.73 2.79
C ILE A 209 -6.39 10.23 1.63
N ILE A 210 -5.89 9.32 0.79
CA ILE A 210 -5.12 9.71 -0.41
C ILE A 210 -5.93 10.63 -1.32
N LEU A 211 -7.16 10.24 -1.67
CA LEU A 211 -7.93 10.90 -2.73
C LEU A 211 -8.64 12.18 -2.28
N PHE A 212 -9.01 12.30 -1.01
CA PHE A 212 -9.90 13.36 -0.53
C PHE A 212 -9.30 14.29 0.52
N ASP A 213 -8.08 14.01 1.00
CA ASP A 213 -7.42 14.81 2.03
C ASP A 213 -5.94 15.09 1.72
N TYR A 214 -5.24 14.12 1.12
CA TYR A 214 -3.84 14.27 0.74
C TYR A 214 -3.61 14.98 -0.61
N LEU A 215 -4.37 14.63 -1.65
CA LEU A 215 -4.31 15.24 -2.99
C LEU A 215 -5.16 16.51 -3.07
#